data_AF-A0A075TXU3-F1
#
_entry.id   AF-A0A075TXU3-F1
#
_cell.length_a   1.000
_cell.length_b   1.000
_cell.length_c   1.000
_cell.angle_alpha   90.00
_cell.angle_beta   90.00
_cell.angle_gamma   90.00
#
_symmetry.space_group_name_H-M   'P 1'
#
loop_
_entity.id
_entity.type
_entity.pdbx_description
1 polymer ?
#
loop_
_entity_poly.entity_id
_entity_poly.type
_entity_poly.pdbx_seq_one_letter_code
_entity_poly.pdbx_strand_id
1 'polypeptide(L)'
;MFSLLDLFNSYFSVFNVNSRLKGRIYTIIDFFGVAYLAHLTYAYFKNQAYMQGALLGLAMLLIFYVALINFMYYFTEKSVKWDISPLFAKYVANPDAAAGNNVQFVPASGLYRTEDVLPALVISEGEHQKYLEEIVNKLDEHGLIEDAYDNLSVKEQVKVLKNGKNVLYANNRIELPFYRLENDGNRLIVVGGLNEMTAQQLGHVEQVGLQPVSMAMKQYDFFVATVGISGGTAHEMGRNGLSEVKYPYELKVELAYKNKEV
;
A
#
# COMPACT_ATOMS: atom_id res chain seq x y z
N MET A 1 -8.34 21.10 -5.62
CA MET A 1 -7.76 21.81 -4.46
C MET A 1 -7.05 20.74 -3.67
N PHE A 2 -5.71 20.72 -3.68
CA PHE A 2 -4.93 19.71 -2.95
C PHE A 2 -5.15 19.91 -1.45
N SER A 3 -5.95 19.04 -0.83
CA SER A 3 -6.10 19.03 0.62
C SER A 3 -4.84 18.42 1.24
N LEU A 4 -4.40 18.93 2.39
CA LEU A 4 -3.33 18.32 3.18
C LEU A 4 -3.63 16.82 3.44
N LEU A 5 -4.91 16.48 3.57
CA LEU A 5 -5.41 15.11 3.72
C LEU A 5 -5.17 14.24 2.47
N ASP A 6 -5.32 14.79 1.26
CA ASP A 6 -5.05 14.07 0.01
C ASP A 6 -3.55 13.83 -0.17
N LEU A 7 -2.73 14.80 0.26
CA LEU A 7 -1.28 14.66 0.32
C LEU A 7 -0.90 13.51 1.27
N PHE A 8 -1.44 13.48 2.49
CA PHE A 8 -1.15 12.40 3.44
C PHE A 8 -1.65 11.03 2.95
N ASN A 9 -2.83 10.96 2.36
CA ASN A 9 -3.41 9.69 1.92
C ASN A 9 -2.64 9.10 0.72
N SER A 10 -2.24 9.94 -0.23
CA SER A 10 -1.32 9.58 -1.31
C SER A 10 0.05 9.16 -0.78
N TYR A 11 0.58 9.92 0.19
CA TYR A 11 1.89 9.66 0.81
C TYR A 11 1.93 8.38 1.67
N PHE A 12 0.80 7.86 2.16
CA PHE A 12 0.77 6.59 2.91
C PHE A 12 0.35 5.38 2.07
N SER A 13 -0.24 5.59 0.89
CA SER A 13 -0.57 4.51 -0.05
C SER A 13 0.63 4.09 -0.91
N VAL A 14 1.57 5.00 -1.18
CA VAL A 14 2.75 4.72 -2.04
C VAL A 14 3.91 4.14 -1.23
N PHE A 15 3.93 4.37 0.08
CA PHE A 15 4.94 3.80 0.97
C PHE A 15 4.31 2.69 1.81
N ASN A 16 4.85 1.48 1.71
CA ASN A 16 4.59 0.38 2.64
C ASN A 16 5.27 0.68 4.00
N VAL A 17 4.93 1.83 4.59
CA VAL A 17 5.52 2.30 5.85
C VAL A 17 5.12 1.30 6.92
N ASN A 18 6.11 0.79 7.66
CA ASN A 18 5.94 -0.06 8.82
C ASN A 18 4.71 0.39 9.64
N SER A 19 3.77 -0.53 9.88
CA SER A 19 2.48 -0.26 10.54
C SER A 19 2.64 0.46 11.89
N ARG A 20 3.78 0.26 12.56
CA ARG A 20 4.13 0.95 13.80
C ARG A 20 4.40 2.44 13.61
N LEU A 21 5.01 2.87 12.49
CA LEU A 21 5.31 4.27 12.22
C LEU A 21 4.03 5.04 11.87
N LYS A 22 3.15 4.46 11.06
CA LYS A 22 1.81 5.01 10.79
C LYS A 22 1.04 5.22 12.11
N GLY A 23 1.01 4.19 12.96
CA GLY A 23 0.36 4.27 14.27
C GLY A 23 0.91 5.36 15.19
N ARG A 24 2.23 5.58 15.21
CA ARG A 24 2.86 6.68 15.97
C ARG A 24 2.41 8.06 15.48
N ILE A 25 2.36 8.27 14.16
CA ILE A 25 1.93 9.54 13.57
C ILE A 25 0.46 9.82 13.91
N TYR A 26 -0.42 8.83 13.72
CA TYR A 26 -1.83 8.97 14.06
C TYR A 26 -2.04 9.27 15.54
N THR A 27 -1.31 8.60 16.43
CA THR A 27 -1.37 8.87 17.87
C THR A 27 -1.00 10.32 18.18
N ILE A 28 0.06 10.86 17.58
CA ILE A 28 0.46 12.27 17.79
C ILE A 28 -0.65 13.23 17.34
N ILE A 29 -1.27 12.96 16.18
CA ILE A 29 -2.37 13.76 15.66
C ILE A 29 -3.58 13.69 16.60
N ASP A 30 -3.91 12.51 17.15
CA ASP A 30 -4.99 12.35 18.12
C ASP A 30 -4.78 13.22 19.36
N PHE A 31 -3.55 13.33 19.89
CA PHE A 31 -3.26 14.23 21.02
C PHE A 31 -3.50 15.71 20.69
N PHE A 32 -3.16 16.15 19.47
CA PHE A 32 -3.50 17.50 19.03
C PHE A 32 -5.02 17.71 18.93
N GLY A 33 -5.76 16.70 18.45
CA GLY A 33 -7.21 16.71 18.43
C GLY A 33 -7.83 16.82 19.83
N VAL A 34 -7.32 16.06 20.81
CA VAL A 34 -7.76 16.14 22.21
C VAL A 34 -7.45 17.52 22.80
N ALA A 35 -6.25 18.06 22.57
CA ALA A 35 -5.88 19.39 23.06
C ALA A 35 -6.82 20.48 22.50
N TYR A 36 -7.22 20.36 21.23
CA TYR A 36 -8.19 21.26 20.62
C TYR A 36 -9.59 21.10 21.23
N LEU A 37 -10.05 19.86 21.44
CA LEU A 37 -11.33 19.61 22.13
C LEU A 37 -11.32 20.16 23.55
N ALA A 38 -10.21 20.08 24.28
CA ALA A 38 -10.07 20.67 25.61
C ALA A 38 -10.24 22.19 25.57
N HIS A 39 -9.61 22.85 24.59
CA HIS A 39 -9.76 24.29 24.38
C HIS A 39 -11.22 24.67 24.06
N LEU A 40 -11.88 23.89 23.19
CA LEU A 40 -13.26 24.12 22.80
C LEU A 40 -14.19 23.93 24.01
N THR A 41 -14.05 22.83 24.75
CA THR A 41 -14.81 22.56 25.97
C THR A 41 -14.67 23.72 26.98
N TYR A 42 -13.45 24.22 27.19
CA TYR A 42 -13.22 25.39 28.05
C TYR A 42 -13.96 26.64 27.54
N ALA A 43 -13.94 26.91 26.24
CA ALA A 43 -14.66 28.03 25.64
C ALA A 43 -16.19 27.92 25.82
N TYR A 44 -16.77 26.71 25.71
CA TYR A 44 -18.20 26.48 25.95
C TYR A 44 -18.58 26.71 27.43
N PHE A 45 -17.73 26.28 28.37
CA PHE A 45 -17.93 26.57 29.80
C PHE A 45 -17.84 28.07 30.09
N LYS A 46 -16.91 28.79 29.47
CA LYS A 46 -16.81 30.25 29.58
C LYS A 46 -18.04 30.97 29.02
N ASN A 47 -18.62 30.46 27.95
CA ASN A 47 -19.83 30.99 27.32
C ASN A 47 -21.13 30.55 28.01
N GLN A 48 -21.07 29.98 29.22
CA GLN A 48 -22.21 29.48 30.01
C GLN A 48 -23.06 28.40 29.31
N ALA A 49 -22.54 27.81 28.23
CA ALA A 49 -23.16 26.71 27.52
C ALA A 49 -22.78 25.37 28.19
N TYR A 50 -23.18 25.21 29.47
CA TYR A 50 -22.74 24.12 30.33
C TYR A 50 -23.10 22.73 29.81
N MET A 51 -24.27 22.57 29.20
CA MET A 51 -24.72 21.27 28.71
C MET A 51 -23.90 20.82 27.49
N GLN A 52 -23.66 21.72 26.54
CA GLN A 52 -22.83 21.46 25.36
C GLN A 52 -21.36 21.26 25.77
N GLY A 53 -20.86 22.09 26.70
CA GLY A 53 -19.52 21.94 27.27
C GLY A 53 -19.32 20.61 28.00
N ALA A 54 -20.32 20.15 28.76
CA ALA A 54 -20.28 18.86 29.45
C ALA A 54 -20.29 17.68 28.46
N LEU A 55 -21.14 17.72 27.42
CA LEU A 55 -21.16 16.70 26.38
C LEU A 55 -19.85 16.63 25.60
N LEU A 56 -19.30 17.77 25.19
CA LEU A 56 -18.00 17.84 24.52
C LEU A 56 -16.87 17.39 25.44
N GLY A 57 -16.90 17.76 26.72
CA GLY A 57 -15.94 17.32 27.72
C GLY A 57 -15.97 15.80 27.95
N LEU A 58 -17.16 15.19 27.96
CA LEU A 58 -17.29 13.74 28.07
C LEU A 58 -16.71 13.04 26.82
N ALA A 59 -17.05 13.53 25.62
CA ALA A 59 -16.48 13.01 24.38
C ALA A 59 -14.95 13.15 24.34
N MET A 60 -14.42 14.29 24.78
CA MET A 60 -12.98 14.52 24.91
C MET A 60 -12.31 13.51 25.84
N LEU A 61 -12.89 13.22 27.01
CA LEU A 61 -12.34 12.24 27.94
C LEU A 61 -12.30 10.82 27.34
N LEU A 62 -13.33 10.44 26.59
CA LEU A 62 -13.39 9.14 25.92
C LEU A 62 -12.30 9.04 24.83
N ILE A 63 -12.16 10.06 23.98
CA ILE A 63 -11.13 10.10 22.93
C ILE A 63 -9.72 10.14 23.56
N PHE A 64 -9.54 10.91 24.64
CA PHE A 64 -8.28 10.98 25.36
C PHE A 64 -7.86 9.63 25.96
N TYR A 65 -8.82 8.88 26.50
CA TYR A 65 -8.60 7.52 26.98
C TYR A 65 -8.06 6.61 25.88
N VAL A 66 -8.66 6.65 24.68
CA VAL A 66 -8.20 5.88 23.51
C VAL A 66 -6.81 6.34 23.06
N ALA A 67 -6.55 7.65 23.02
CA ALA A 67 -5.26 8.21 22.64
C ALA A 67 -4.13 7.76 23.60
N LEU A 68 -4.41 7.67 24.91
CA LEU A 68 -3.47 7.13 25.90
C LEU A 68 -3.15 5.65 25.68
N ILE A 69 -4.15 4.83 25.35
CA ILE A 69 -3.93 3.41 25.02
C ILE A 69 -3.06 3.30 23.76
N ASN A 70 -3.38 4.06 22.70
CA ASN A 70 -2.61 4.09 21.46
C ASN A 70 -1.16 4.54 21.71
N PHE A 71 -0.95 5.53 22.58
CA PHE A 71 0.39 5.98 22.98
C PHE A 71 1.18 4.87 23.64
N MET A 72 0.58 4.19 24.62
CA MET A 72 1.22 3.06 25.28
C MET A 72 1.53 1.94 24.29
N TYR A 73 0.63 1.64 23.35
CA TYR A 73 0.83 0.58 22.36
C TYR A 73 1.94 0.89 21.32
N TYR A 74 1.98 2.12 20.80
CA TYR A 74 2.91 2.48 19.71
C TYR A 74 4.27 3.02 20.17
N PHE A 75 4.33 3.58 21.39
CA PHE A 75 5.56 4.14 21.97
C PHE A 75 6.16 3.29 23.09
N THR A 76 5.40 2.35 23.68
CA THR A 76 5.91 1.45 24.74
C THR A 76 5.71 -0.01 24.34
N GLU A 77 6.62 -0.91 24.70
CA GLU A 77 6.49 -2.36 24.42
C GLU A 77 5.55 -3.09 25.41
N LYS A 78 4.74 -2.35 26.19
CA LYS A 78 3.89 -2.90 27.24
C LYS A 78 2.43 -2.81 26.84
N SER A 79 1.75 -3.96 26.82
CA SER A 79 0.28 -4.01 26.71
C SER A 79 -0.37 -3.63 28.05
N VAL A 80 -1.41 -2.81 27.99
CA VAL A 80 -2.14 -2.32 29.17
C VAL A 80 -3.28 -3.29 29.49
N LYS A 81 -3.40 -3.73 30.75
CA LYS A 81 -4.42 -4.72 31.19
C LYS A 81 -5.88 -4.24 31.04
N TRP A 82 -6.10 -2.94 30.85
CA TRP A 82 -7.41 -2.31 30.74
C TRP A 82 -7.76 -1.94 29.29
N ASP A 83 -7.07 -2.53 28.32
CA ASP A 83 -7.32 -2.28 26.91
C ASP A 83 -8.71 -2.77 26.49
N ILE A 84 -9.56 -1.84 26.08
CA ILE A 84 -10.91 -2.11 25.56
C ILE A 84 -10.91 -2.31 24.04
N SER A 85 -9.78 -2.14 23.36
CA SER A 85 -9.63 -2.38 21.92
C SER A 85 -10.17 -3.73 21.46
N PRO A 86 -10.02 -4.86 22.20
CA PRO A 86 -10.59 -6.15 21.80
C PRO A 86 -12.12 -6.15 21.71
N LEU A 87 -12.80 -5.32 22.51
CA LEU A 87 -14.27 -5.22 22.50
C LEU A 87 -14.76 -4.52 21.23
N PHE A 88 -14.01 -3.52 20.75
CA PHE A 88 -14.30 -2.83 19.49
C PHE A 88 -13.79 -3.60 18.28
N ALA A 89 -12.76 -4.42 18.43
CA ALA A 89 -12.22 -5.24 17.35
C ALA A 89 -13.30 -6.11 16.70
N LYS A 90 -14.28 -6.64 17.44
CA LYS A 90 -15.38 -7.43 16.85
C LYS A 90 -16.35 -6.62 15.96
N TYR A 91 -16.44 -5.32 16.19
CA TYR A 91 -17.34 -4.42 15.45
C TYR A 91 -16.62 -3.59 14.37
N VAL A 92 -15.30 -3.42 14.52
CA VAL A 92 -14.42 -2.70 13.58
C VAL A 92 -13.68 -3.65 12.65
N ALA A 93 -13.45 -4.91 13.06
CA ALA A 93 -12.87 -5.91 12.18
C ALA A 93 -13.84 -6.18 11.03
N ASN A 94 -13.39 -5.82 9.82
CA ASN A 94 -13.83 -6.54 8.65
C ASN A 94 -13.52 -8.03 8.88
N PRO A 95 -14.50 -8.94 8.73
CA PRO A 95 -14.26 -10.37 8.78
C PRO A 95 -13.18 -10.84 7.77
N ASP A 96 -12.83 -10.00 6.79
CA ASP A 96 -11.81 -10.28 5.78
C ASP A 96 -10.37 -10.11 6.26
N ALA A 97 -10.12 -9.48 7.41
CA ALA A 97 -8.75 -9.38 7.96
C ALA A 97 -8.26 -10.69 8.61
N ALA A 98 -9.15 -11.66 8.83
CA ALA A 98 -8.83 -12.94 9.48
C ALA A 98 -9.13 -14.18 8.60
N ALA A 99 -9.46 -14.00 7.33
CA ALA A 99 -9.77 -15.10 6.40
C ALA A 99 -9.03 -15.00 5.06
N GLY A 100 -7.99 -14.18 4.96
CA GLY A 100 -6.94 -14.44 3.98
C GLY A 100 -6.09 -15.59 4.53
N ASN A 101 -6.13 -16.75 3.87
CA ASN A 101 -4.95 -17.62 3.89
C ASN A 101 -3.79 -16.79 3.34
N ASN A 102 -3.16 -15.99 4.20
CA ASN A 102 -1.80 -15.52 3.99
C ASN A 102 -0.95 -16.79 4.06
N VAL A 103 -0.97 -17.56 2.98
CA VAL A 103 0.28 -18.12 2.49
C VAL A 103 1.14 -16.90 2.31
N GLN A 104 1.90 -16.57 3.35
CA GLN A 104 2.90 -15.53 3.28
C GLN A 104 3.85 -16.01 2.21
N PHE A 105 3.60 -15.54 0.99
CA PHE A 105 4.36 -15.93 -0.18
C PHE A 105 5.77 -15.47 0.09
N VAL A 106 6.64 -16.45 0.35
CA VAL A 106 8.07 -16.24 0.42
C VAL A 106 8.49 -16.09 -1.04
N PRO A 107 8.95 -14.90 -1.47
CA PRO A 107 9.43 -14.71 -2.83
C PRO A 107 10.46 -15.81 -3.15
N ALA A 108 10.36 -16.44 -4.32
CA ALA A 108 11.31 -17.46 -4.75
C ALA A 108 12.77 -16.95 -4.79
N SER A 109 12.93 -15.63 -4.84
CA SER A 109 14.19 -14.88 -4.79
C SER A 109 14.84 -14.80 -3.40
N GLY A 110 14.15 -15.21 -2.33
CA GLY A 110 14.68 -15.25 -0.96
C GLY A 110 13.92 -14.40 0.06
N LEU A 111 14.36 -14.47 1.33
CA LEU A 111 13.79 -13.72 2.45
C LEU A 111 14.55 -12.39 2.63
N TYR A 112 13.93 -11.29 2.22
CA TYR A 112 14.45 -9.94 2.41
C TYR A 112 13.75 -9.23 3.56
N ARG A 113 14.48 -8.40 4.30
CA ARG A 113 13.87 -7.50 5.30
C ARG A 113 13.20 -6.35 4.56
N THR A 114 12.04 -5.93 5.01
CA THR A 114 11.30 -4.82 4.38
C THR A 114 12.10 -3.52 4.35
N GLU A 115 13.02 -3.31 5.30
CA GLU A 115 13.91 -2.15 5.34
C GLU A 115 14.97 -2.13 4.21
N ASP A 116 15.29 -3.30 3.67
CA ASP A 116 16.38 -3.50 2.69
C ASP A 116 15.84 -3.59 1.26
N VAL A 117 14.56 -3.31 1.04
CA VAL A 117 13.86 -3.41 -0.24
C VAL A 117 13.28 -2.07 -0.63
N LEU A 118 13.51 -1.66 -1.88
CA LEU A 118 13.03 -0.42 -2.46
C LEU A 118 12.19 -0.69 -3.71
N PRO A 119 11.11 0.08 -3.94
CA PRO A 119 10.38 0.01 -5.19
C PRO A 119 11.24 0.54 -6.33
N ALA A 120 11.10 -0.05 -7.52
CA ALA A 120 11.77 0.37 -8.73
C ALA A 120 10.75 0.81 -9.78
N LEU A 121 11.04 1.93 -10.44
CA LEU A 121 10.31 2.37 -11.62
C LEU A 121 10.89 1.65 -12.84
N VAL A 122 10.05 0.90 -13.55
CA VAL A 122 10.45 0.11 -14.72
C VAL A 122 9.65 0.58 -15.93
N ILE A 123 10.36 0.85 -17.02
CA ILE A 123 9.76 1.29 -18.27
C ILE A 123 9.65 0.09 -19.22
N SER A 124 8.41 -0.20 -19.61
CA SER A 124 8.02 -1.29 -20.50
C SER A 124 7.30 -0.71 -21.71
N GLU A 125 8.04 -0.42 -22.77
CA GLU A 125 7.51 0.17 -24.01
C GLU A 125 7.68 -0.76 -25.21
N GLY A 126 6.83 -0.59 -26.23
CA GLY A 126 6.94 -1.31 -27.50
C GLY A 126 6.75 -2.82 -27.37
N GLU A 127 7.76 -3.59 -27.77
CA GLU A 127 7.71 -5.07 -27.73
C GLU A 127 7.57 -5.62 -26.30
N HIS A 128 8.15 -4.94 -25.30
CA HIS A 128 8.02 -5.35 -23.90
C HIS A 128 6.56 -5.36 -23.43
N GLN A 129 5.75 -4.41 -23.91
CA GLN A 129 4.34 -4.32 -23.55
C GLN A 129 3.54 -5.51 -24.10
N LYS A 130 3.85 -5.93 -25.34
CA LYS A 130 3.22 -7.12 -25.94
C LYS A 130 3.56 -8.38 -25.16
N TYR A 131 4.80 -8.50 -24.69
CA TYR A 131 5.22 -9.65 -23.87
C TYR A 131 4.53 -9.67 -22.51
N LEU A 132 4.31 -8.53 -21.86
CA LEU A 132 3.51 -8.46 -20.64
C LEU A 132 2.08 -8.96 -20.88
N GLU A 133 1.43 -8.51 -21.96
CA GLU A 133 0.10 -8.98 -22.33
C GLU A 133 0.08 -10.50 -22.60
N GLU A 134 1.06 -11.04 -23.33
CA GLU A 134 1.16 -12.48 -23.59
C GLU A 134 1.34 -13.30 -22.31
N ILE A 135 2.15 -12.82 -21.36
CA ILE A 135 2.35 -13.49 -20.08
C ILE A 135 1.04 -13.51 -19.29
N VAL A 136 0.36 -12.37 -19.19
CA VAL A 136 -0.92 -12.27 -18.47
C VAL A 136 -1.97 -13.20 -19.08
N ASN A 137 -2.10 -13.21 -20.41
CA ASN A 137 -3.05 -14.10 -21.09
C ASN A 137 -2.75 -15.59 -20.80
N LYS A 138 -1.47 -16.00 -20.82
CA LYS A 138 -1.09 -17.39 -20.49
C LYS A 138 -1.37 -17.74 -19.03
N LEU A 139 -1.13 -16.79 -18.11
CA LEU A 139 -1.44 -17.01 -16.70
C LEU A 139 -2.95 -17.15 -16.47
N ASP A 140 -3.76 -16.36 -17.16
CA ASP A 140 -5.23 -16.47 -17.16
C ASP A 140 -5.71 -17.80 -17.74
N GLU A 141 -5.17 -18.23 -18.89
CA GLU A 141 -5.45 -19.54 -19.52
C GLU A 141 -5.16 -20.72 -18.58
N HIS A 142 -4.15 -20.59 -17.71
CA HIS A 142 -3.78 -21.59 -16.72
C HIS A 142 -4.55 -21.45 -15.38
N GLY A 143 -5.49 -20.50 -15.28
CA GLY A 143 -6.29 -20.27 -14.07
C GLY A 143 -5.48 -19.72 -12.90
N LEU A 144 -4.38 -19.03 -13.18
CA LEU A 144 -3.50 -18.42 -12.17
C LEU A 144 -3.83 -16.95 -11.88
N ILE A 145 -4.83 -16.40 -12.58
CA ILE A 145 -5.35 -15.05 -12.40
C ILE A 145 -6.84 -15.15 -12.10
N GLU A 146 -7.30 -14.37 -11.14
CA GLU A 146 -8.71 -14.20 -10.85
C GLU A 146 -9.04 -12.70 -10.89
N ASP A 147 -9.99 -12.34 -11.74
CA ASP A 147 -10.51 -10.97 -11.87
C ASP A 147 -11.55 -10.67 -10.78
N ALA A 148 -11.08 -10.66 -9.54
CA ALA A 148 -11.94 -10.56 -8.36
C ALA A 148 -12.16 -9.12 -7.87
N TYR A 149 -11.44 -8.11 -8.39
CA TYR A 149 -11.49 -6.73 -7.88
C TYR A 149 -11.28 -6.65 -6.36
N ASP A 150 -10.26 -7.35 -5.86
CA ASP A 150 -9.99 -7.54 -4.41
C ASP A 150 -11.18 -8.16 -3.65
N ASN A 151 -12.03 -8.95 -4.33
CA ASN A 151 -13.28 -9.53 -3.83
C ASN A 151 -14.33 -8.49 -3.36
N LEU A 152 -14.23 -7.25 -3.83
CA LEU A 152 -15.15 -6.18 -3.45
C LEU A 152 -16.49 -6.31 -4.18
N SER A 153 -17.59 -6.14 -3.46
CA SER A 153 -18.91 -6.03 -4.09
C SER A 153 -19.01 -4.75 -4.91
N VAL A 154 -19.88 -4.73 -5.94
CA VAL A 154 -20.12 -3.55 -6.79
C VAL A 154 -20.36 -2.26 -5.99
N LYS A 155 -21.08 -2.34 -4.86
CA LYS A 155 -21.33 -1.19 -3.99
C LYS A 155 -20.06 -0.67 -3.31
N GLU A 156 -19.17 -1.57 -2.90
CA GLU A 156 -17.88 -1.25 -2.29
C GLU A 156 -16.92 -0.68 -3.32
N GLN A 157 -16.88 -1.25 -4.53
CA GLN A 157 -16.11 -0.72 -5.65
C GLN A 157 -16.50 0.74 -5.94
N VAL A 158 -17.80 1.04 -6.02
CA VAL A 158 -18.32 2.41 -6.18
C VAL A 158 -17.88 3.32 -5.02
N LYS A 159 -17.89 2.83 -3.78
CA LYS A 159 -17.47 3.61 -2.61
C LYS A 159 -15.98 3.93 -2.64
N VAL A 160 -15.15 2.95 -3.01
CA VAL A 160 -13.69 3.11 -3.17
C VAL A 160 -13.40 4.13 -4.25
N LEU A 161 -14.11 4.08 -5.38
CA LEU A 161 -13.93 5.01 -6.48
C LEU A 161 -14.38 6.45 -6.14
N LYS A 162 -15.43 6.61 -5.32
CA LYS A 162 -15.86 7.93 -4.82
C LYS A 162 -14.93 8.54 -3.78
N ASN A 163 -14.19 7.70 -3.05
CA ASN A 163 -13.33 8.12 -1.94
C ASN A 163 -11.89 8.45 -2.37
N GLY A 164 -11.65 8.65 -3.68
CA GLY A 164 -10.39 9.21 -4.19
C GLY A 164 -9.51 8.25 -4.99
N LYS A 165 -9.88 6.97 -5.16
CA LYS A 165 -9.27 6.13 -6.19
C LYS A 165 -9.99 6.37 -7.52
N ASN A 166 -9.29 6.78 -8.57
CA ASN A 166 -9.93 7.04 -9.86
C ASN A 166 -10.20 5.75 -10.67
N VAL A 167 -9.40 4.71 -10.41
CA VAL A 167 -9.42 3.43 -11.13
C VAL A 167 -9.29 2.30 -10.12
N LEU A 168 -10.02 1.21 -10.34
CA LEU A 168 -9.95 -0.02 -9.58
C LEU A 168 -9.65 -1.18 -10.54
N TYR A 169 -8.42 -1.70 -10.50
CA TYR A 169 -8.03 -2.83 -11.35
C TYR A 169 -8.70 -4.13 -10.89
N ALA A 170 -9.03 -4.99 -11.85
CA ALA A 170 -9.53 -6.34 -11.58
C ALA A 170 -8.50 -7.17 -10.81
N ASN A 171 -7.22 -6.97 -11.15
CA ASN A 171 -6.09 -7.52 -10.44
C ASN A 171 -5.05 -6.44 -10.12
N ASN A 172 -4.80 -6.23 -8.84
CA ASN A 172 -3.86 -5.21 -8.36
C ASN A 172 -2.41 -5.72 -8.32
N ARG A 173 -2.21 -7.05 -8.35
CA ARG A 173 -0.89 -7.69 -8.36
C ARG A 173 -0.97 -9.13 -8.86
N ILE A 174 -0.63 -9.34 -10.13
CA ILE A 174 -0.39 -10.65 -10.72
C ILE A 174 1.07 -11.02 -10.44
N GLU A 175 1.30 -12.04 -9.63
CA GLU A 175 2.66 -12.48 -9.33
C GLU A 175 3.26 -13.21 -10.53
N LEU A 176 4.53 -12.91 -10.85
CA LEU A 176 5.25 -13.61 -11.89
C LEU A 176 5.87 -14.91 -11.37
N PRO A 177 5.63 -16.07 -12.01
CA PRO A 177 6.22 -17.33 -11.58
C PRO A 177 7.74 -17.35 -11.65
N PHE A 178 8.32 -16.72 -12.68
CA PHE A 178 9.76 -16.60 -12.84
C PHE A 178 10.16 -15.16 -13.16
N TYR A 179 11.19 -14.70 -12.47
CA TYR A 179 11.82 -13.40 -12.73
C TYR A 179 13.28 -13.40 -12.29
N ARG A 180 14.08 -12.57 -12.96
CA ARG A 180 15.47 -12.27 -12.58
C ARG A 180 15.82 -10.83 -12.95
N LEU A 181 16.87 -10.33 -12.32
CA LEU A 181 17.48 -9.05 -12.68
C LEU A 181 18.75 -9.32 -13.47
N GLU A 182 18.86 -8.71 -14.65
CA GLU A 182 20.09 -8.69 -15.43
C GLU A 182 20.74 -7.32 -15.33
N ASN A 183 22.07 -7.29 -15.33
CA ASN A 183 22.85 -6.07 -15.29
C ASN A 183 23.75 -6.03 -16.54
N ASP A 184 23.54 -5.06 -17.43
CA ASP A 184 24.37 -4.88 -18.64
C ASP A 184 25.63 -4.03 -18.38
N GLY A 185 25.85 -3.63 -17.12
CA GLY A 185 26.92 -2.76 -16.66
C GLY A 185 26.44 -1.32 -16.40
N ASN A 186 25.49 -0.82 -17.18
CA ASN A 186 24.97 0.55 -17.05
C ASN A 186 23.45 0.63 -16.80
N ARG A 187 22.75 -0.49 -16.99
CA ARG A 187 21.30 -0.60 -16.81
C ARG A 187 20.95 -1.90 -16.09
N LEU A 188 19.86 -1.84 -15.34
CA LEU A 188 19.21 -3.02 -14.80
C LEU A 188 18.02 -3.37 -15.70
N ILE A 189 17.96 -4.62 -16.14
CA ILE A 189 16.92 -5.15 -17.02
C ILE A 189 16.14 -6.19 -16.24
N VAL A 190 14.82 -6.04 -16.23
CA VAL A 190 13.91 -7.00 -15.60
C VAL A 190 13.56 -8.05 -16.63
N VAL A 191 13.87 -9.30 -16.31
CA VAL A 191 13.57 -10.45 -17.15
C VAL A 191 12.57 -11.33 -16.41
N GLY A 192 11.55 -11.82 -17.10
CA GLY A 192 10.53 -12.66 -16.47
C GLY A 192 9.64 -13.39 -17.45
N GLY A 193 8.82 -14.29 -16.93
CA GLY A 193 7.92 -15.14 -17.71
C GLY A 193 7.28 -16.23 -16.84
N LEU A 194 6.67 -17.22 -17.50
CA LEU A 194 6.07 -18.38 -16.81
C LEU A 194 7.14 -19.32 -16.25
N ASN A 195 8.32 -19.34 -16.87
CA ASN A 195 9.48 -20.12 -16.46
C ASN A 195 10.75 -19.57 -17.12
N GLU A 196 11.92 -20.07 -16.72
CA GLU A 196 13.21 -19.63 -17.28
C GLU A 196 13.33 -19.86 -18.80
N MET A 197 12.72 -20.92 -19.34
CA MET A 197 12.80 -21.26 -20.77
C MET A 197 12.08 -20.26 -21.67
N THR A 198 11.06 -19.59 -21.13
CA THR A 198 10.20 -18.64 -21.87
C THR A 198 10.42 -17.20 -21.40
N ALA A 199 11.41 -16.97 -20.53
CA ALA A 199 11.65 -15.67 -19.96
C ALA A 199 12.14 -14.68 -21.02
N GLN A 200 11.60 -13.47 -20.98
CA GLN A 200 11.96 -12.39 -21.90
C GLN A 200 12.25 -11.11 -21.14
N GLN A 201 12.91 -10.16 -21.81
CA GLN A 201 13.10 -8.82 -21.26
C GLN A 201 11.75 -8.12 -21.17
N LEU A 202 11.35 -7.74 -19.96
CA LEU A 202 10.06 -7.12 -19.68
C LEU A 202 10.17 -5.60 -19.55
N GLY A 203 11.37 -5.07 -19.33
CA GLY A 203 11.61 -3.64 -19.21
C GLY A 203 12.96 -3.33 -18.59
N HIS A 204 13.27 -2.03 -18.54
CA HIS A 204 14.49 -1.53 -17.92
C HIS A 204 14.15 -0.65 -16.72
N VAL A 205 14.96 -0.74 -15.67
CA VAL A 205 14.80 0.07 -14.47
C VAL A 205 15.30 1.48 -14.76
N GLU A 206 14.47 2.49 -14.51
CA GLU A 206 14.84 3.89 -14.64
C GLU A 206 15.24 4.48 -13.28
N GLN A 207 14.52 4.12 -12.22
CA GLN A 207 14.71 4.63 -10.87
C GLN A 207 14.59 3.52 -9.83
N VAL A 208 15.33 3.66 -8.73
CA VAL A 208 15.20 2.84 -7.52
C VAL A 208 14.96 3.75 -6.33
N GLY A 209 13.84 3.56 -5.64
CA GLY A 209 13.33 4.51 -4.67
C GLY A 209 13.10 5.87 -5.32
N LEU A 210 13.86 6.88 -4.89
CA LEU A 210 13.79 8.25 -5.41
C LEU A 210 15.02 8.62 -6.27
N GLN A 211 15.90 7.66 -6.54
CA GLN A 211 17.18 7.92 -7.21
C GLN A 211 17.18 7.33 -8.62
N PRO A 212 17.75 8.04 -9.62
CA PRO A 212 18.04 7.44 -10.92
C PRO A 212 18.94 6.20 -10.76
N VAL A 213 18.63 5.13 -11.51
CA VAL A 213 19.33 3.85 -11.39
C VAL A 213 20.84 3.99 -11.59
N SER A 214 21.27 4.88 -12.48
CA SER A 214 22.67 5.13 -12.81
C SER A 214 23.48 5.71 -11.65
N MET A 215 22.83 6.45 -10.74
CA MET A 215 23.45 6.94 -9.51
C MET A 215 23.43 5.85 -8.43
N ALA A 216 22.29 5.17 -8.30
CA ALA A 216 22.09 4.16 -7.28
C ALA A 216 23.05 2.98 -7.47
N MET A 217 23.30 2.53 -8.71
CA MET A 217 24.24 1.46 -9.06
C MET A 217 25.70 1.79 -8.73
N LYS A 218 26.06 3.05 -8.45
CA LYS A 218 27.43 3.39 -8.01
C LYS A 218 27.65 3.08 -6.53
N GLN A 219 26.59 3.13 -5.74
CA GLN A 219 26.64 3.00 -4.28
C GLN A 219 26.19 1.60 -3.82
N TYR A 220 25.29 0.98 -4.59
CA TYR A 220 24.61 -0.24 -4.19
C TYR A 220 24.68 -1.31 -5.27
N ASP A 221 24.66 -2.56 -4.81
CA ASP A 221 24.34 -3.74 -5.61
C ASP A 221 22.86 -4.07 -5.41
N PHE A 222 22.16 -4.37 -6.51
CA PHE A 222 20.72 -4.64 -6.50
C PHE A 222 20.42 -6.10 -6.81
N PHE A 223 19.41 -6.62 -6.11
CA PHE A 223 18.88 -7.96 -6.28
C PHE A 223 17.36 -7.85 -6.41
N VAL A 224 16.75 -8.64 -7.29
CA VAL A 224 15.29 -8.62 -7.42
C VAL A 224 14.67 -9.32 -6.22
N ALA A 225 13.87 -8.56 -5.46
CA ALA A 225 13.10 -9.11 -4.35
C ALA A 225 11.77 -9.66 -4.87
N THR A 226 11.00 -8.85 -5.61
CA THR A 226 9.77 -9.34 -6.24
C THR A 226 9.50 -8.62 -7.55
N VAL A 227 8.84 -9.32 -8.48
CA VAL A 227 8.29 -8.75 -9.70
C VAL A 227 6.84 -9.21 -9.83
N GLY A 228 5.93 -8.25 -9.95
CA GLY A 228 4.54 -8.49 -10.27
C GLY A 228 4.10 -7.62 -11.45
N ILE A 229 2.93 -7.95 -11.98
CA ILE A 229 2.24 -7.18 -13.01
C ILE A 229 1.00 -6.55 -12.39
N SER A 230 0.71 -5.31 -12.77
CA SER A 230 -0.53 -4.61 -12.41
C SER A 230 -1.13 -3.99 -13.66
N GLY A 231 -2.41 -3.59 -13.62
CA GLY A 231 -3.07 -2.97 -14.77
C GLY A 231 -4.09 -3.90 -15.42
N GLY A 232 -4.33 -3.73 -16.73
CA GLY A 232 -5.31 -4.53 -17.46
C GLY A 232 -6.74 -4.02 -17.27
N THR A 233 -7.68 -4.95 -17.13
CA THR A 233 -9.10 -4.66 -16.92
C THR A 233 -9.30 -3.91 -15.61
N ALA A 234 -10.06 -2.83 -15.65
CA ALA A 234 -10.35 -2.00 -14.49
C ALA A 234 -11.76 -1.43 -14.54
N HIS A 235 -12.29 -1.09 -13.37
CA HIS A 235 -13.48 -0.29 -13.23
C HIS A 235 -13.14 1.17 -12.90
N GLU A 236 -13.84 2.07 -13.58
CA GLU A 236 -13.85 3.50 -13.29
C GLU A 236 -15.28 4.02 -13.13
N MET A 237 -15.43 5.21 -12.56
CA MET A 237 -16.75 5.82 -12.39
C MET A 237 -17.24 6.44 -13.70
N GLY A 238 -18.18 5.75 -14.36
CA GLY A 238 -18.93 6.28 -15.48
C GLY A 238 -20.15 7.12 -15.06
N ARG A 239 -20.86 7.66 -16.05
CA ARG A 239 -22.06 8.51 -15.82
C ARG A 239 -23.22 7.77 -15.15
N ASN A 240 -23.36 6.48 -15.43
CA ASN A 240 -24.49 5.65 -14.98
C ASN A 240 -24.06 4.53 -14.01
N GLY A 241 -22.83 4.54 -13.50
CA GLY A 241 -22.29 3.46 -12.67
C GLY A 241 -20.85 3.13 -13.03
N LEU A 242 -20.43 1.89 -12.75
CA LEU A 242 -19.10 1.41 -13.11
C LEU A 242 -18.98 1.25 -14.64
N SER A 243 -17.85 1.66 -15.19
CA SER A 243 -17.46 1.38 -16.57
C SER A 243 -16.22 0.53 -16.56
N GLU A 244 -16.20 -0.51 -17.39
CA GLU A 244 -15.01 -1.33 -17.61
C GLU A 244 -14.11 -0.65 -18.64
N VAL A 245 -12.83 -0.50 -18.30
CA VAL A 245 -11.79 0.09 -19.14
C VAL A 245 -10.53 -0.75 -19.04
N LYS A 246 -9.86 -0.92 -20.17
CA LYS A 246 -8.59 -1.65 -20.24
C LYS A 246 -7.42 -0.67 -20.26
N TYR A 247 -6.57 -0.77 -19.25
CA TYR A 247 -5.31 -0.04 -19.15
C TYR A 247 -4.13 -0.93 -19.57
N PRO A 248 -3.02 -0.35 -20.06
CA PRO A 248 -1.80 -1.11 -20.29
C PRO A 248 -1.31 -1.75 -18.98
N TYR A 249 -0.73 -2.95 -19.08
CA TYR A 249 -0.05 -3.59 -17.96
C TYR A 249 1.24 -2.85 -17.62
N GLU A 250 1.55 -2.79 -16.32
CA GLU A 250 2.75 -2.19 -15.76
C GLU A 250 3.46 -3.19 -14.84
N LEU A 251 4.79 -3.10 -14.77
CA LEU A 251 5.57 -3.88 -13.82
C LEU A 251 5.62 -3.20 -12.45
N LYS A 252 5.37 -3.97 -11.40
CA LYS A 252 5.64 -3.62 -10.01
C LYS A 252 6.87 -4.39 -9.56
N VAL A 253 7.99 -3.68 -9.42
CA VAL A 253 9.29 -4.29 -9.11
C VAL A 253 9.80 -3.77 -7.78
N GLU A 254 10.25 -4.70 -6.96
CA GLU A 254 10.89 -4.44 -5.68
C GLU A 254 12.31 -4.97 -5.75
N LEU A 255 13.29 -4.12 -5.46
CA LEU A 255 14.71 -4.46 -5.48
C LEU A 255 15.28 -4.38 -4.07
N ALA A 256 15.87 -5.48 -3.62
CA ALA A 256 16.73 -5.48 -2.46
C ALA A 256 18.08 -4.83 -2.80
N TYR A 257 18.70 -4.15 -1.83
CA TYR A 257 19.98 -3.49 -2.04
C TYR A 257 21.01 -3.89 -0.97
N LYS A 258 22.28 -3.92 -1.37
CA LYS A 258 23.44 -4.03 -0.48
C LYS A 258 24.41 -2.90 -0.79
N ASN A 259 25.04 -2.31 0.23
CA ASN A 259 26.14 -1.39 0.01
C ASN A 259 27.29 -2.09 -0.72
N LYS A 260 27.88 -1.43 -1.71
CA LYS A 260 29.13 -1.90 -2.30
C LYS A 260 30.23 -1.82 -1.26
N GLU A 261 30.91 -2.94 -1.04
CA GLU A 261 32.12 -2.96 -0.22
C GLU A 261 33.20 -2.16 -0.97
N VAL A 262 33.71 -1.12 -0.31
CA VAL A 262 34.80 -0.24 -0.81
C VAL A 262 36.13 -0.91 -0.57
#